data_AF-A0A6V8NQ19-F1
#
_entry.id   AF-A0A6V8NQ19-F1
#
_cell.length_a   1.000
_cell.length_b   1.000
_cell.length_c   1.000
_cell.angle_alpha   90.00
_cell.angle_beta   90.00
_cell.angle_gamma   90.00
#
_symmetry.space_group_name_H-M   'P 1'
#
loop_
_entity.id
_entity.type
_entity.pdbx_description
1 polymer ?
#
loop_
_entity_poly.entity_id
_entity_poly.type
_entity_poly.pdbx_seq_one_letter_code
_entity_poly.pdbx_strand_id
1 'polypeptide(L)' 'VMEGKEAIVKATLSEPDEIRKSKIDENVFLYYKREDKLYCAIARHNGEDGFLITAYPADKVKEGGIVWTK' A
#
# COMPACT_ATOMS: atom_id res chain seq x y z
N VAL A 1 1.32 -12.28 -11.56
CA VAL A 1 0.68 -12.44 -10.22
C VAL A 1 -0.47 -11.45 -10.00
N MET A 2 -0.30 -10.17 -10.32
CA MET A 2 -1.34 -9.14 -10.10
C MET A 2 -2.18 -8.81 -11.34
N GLU A 3 -1.96 -9.47 -12.48
CA GLU A 3 -2.82 -9.33 -13.67
C GLU A 3 -4.27 -9.73 -13.32
N GLY A 4 -5.24 -8.88 -13.64
CA GLY A 4 -6.66 -9.07 -13.31
C GLY A 4 -7.03 -8.82 -11.85
N LYS A 5 -6.13 -8.23 -11.05
CA LYS A 5 -6.33 -7.96 -9.60
C LYS A 5 -6.52 -6.47 -9.30
N GLU A 6 -7.00 -5.68 -10.24
CA GLU A 6 -7.16 -4.23 -10.12
C GLU A 6 -8.11 -3.85 -8.97
N ALA A 7 -9.16 -4.65 -8.73
CA ALA A 7 -10.11 -4.42 -7.66
C ALA A 7 -9.45 -4.48 -6.27
N ILE A 8 -8.61 -5.49 -6.00
CA ILE A 8 -7.92 -5.60 -4.71
C ILE A 8 -6.85 -4.51 -4.55
N VAL A 9 -6.19 -4.09 -5.63
CA VAL A 9 -5.25 -2.97 -5.59
C VAL A 9 -5.96 -1.66 -5.24
N LYS A 10 -7.12 -1.38 -5.88
CA LYS A 10 -7.95 -0.21 -5.54
C LYS A 10 -8.40 -0.25 -4.10
N ALA A 11 -8.94 -1.39 -3.63
CA ALA A 11 -9.37 -1.55 -2.25
C ALA A 11 -8.21 -1.38 -1.25
N THR A 12 -7.01 -1.86 -1.58
CA THR A 12 -5.81 -1.66 -0.74
C THR A 12 -5.44 -0.18 -0.62
N LEU A 13 -5.64 0.62 -1.67
CA LEU A 13 -5.37 2.07 -1.64
C LEU A 13 -6.48 2.88 -0.96
N SER A 14 -7.75 2.52 -1.18
CA SER A 14 -8.90 3.29 -0.68
C SER A 14 -9.33 2.92 0.75
N GLU A 15 -9.18 1.64 1.11
CA GLU A 15 -9.61 1.09 2.40
C GLU A 15 -8.53 0.13 2.97
N PRO A 16 -7.31 0.65 3.22
CA PRO A 16 -6.26 -0.12 3.85
C PRO A 16 -6.64 -0.49 5.30
N ASP A 17 -6.01 -1.53 5.83
CA ASP A 17 -6.01 -1.82 7.26
C ASP A 17 -4.83 -1.13 7.96
N GLU A 18 -3.74 -0.89 7.24
CA GLU A 18 -2.55 -0.21 7.75
C GLU A 18 -1.84 0.62 6.66
N ILE A 19 -1.38 1.81 7.01
CA ILE A 19 -0.58 2.68 6.14
C ILE A 19 0.76 2.94 6.82
N ARG A 20 1.85 2.70 6.09
CA ARG A 20 3.21 3.04 6.52
C ARG A 20 3.84 4.05 5.57
N LYS A 21 4.62 4.97 6.13
CA LYS A 21 5.53 5.84 5.39
C LYS A 21 6.85 5.11 5.17
N SER A 22 7.38 5.16 3.95
CA SER A 22 8.69 4.61 3.63
C SER A 22 9.78 5.27 4.49
N LYS A 23 10.78 4.47 4.89
CA LYS A 23 11.95 4.99 5.63
C LYS A 23 12.92 5.77 4.73
N ILE A 24 12.82 5.62 3.40
CA ILE A 24 13.80 6.13 2.42
C ILE A 24 13.26 7.34 1.65
N ASP A 25 11.99 7.33 1.28
CA ASP A 25 11.36 8.41 0.51
C ASP A 25 10.10 8.87 1.22
N GLU A 26 10.09 10.12 1.67
CA GLU A 26 9.00 10.69 2.44
C GLU A 26 7.69 10.83 1.65
N ASN A 27 7.76 10.75 0.33
CA ASN A 27 6.61 10.81 -0.55
C ASN A 27 6.06 9.43 -0.88
N VAL A 28 6.69 8.35 -0.41
CA VAL A 28 6.29 6.97 -0.68
C VAL A 28 5.58 6.36 0.52
N PHE A 29 4.39 5.82 0.25
CA PHE A 29 3.51 5.21 1.23
C PHE A 29 3.22 3.77 0.83
N LEU A 30 3.16 2.91 1.84
CA LEU A 30 2.87 1.49 1.73
C LEU A 30 1.52 1.24 2.37
N TYR A 31 0.56 0.84 1.55
CA TYR A 31 -0.80 0.52 1.93
C TYR A 31 -0.94 -0.98 2.07
N TYR A 32 -1.44 -1.43 3.21
CA TYR A 32 -1.61 -2.83 3.52
C TYR A 32 -3.08 -3.16 3.75
N LYS A 33 -3.51 -4.28 3.16
CA LYS A 33 -4.87 -4.81 3.35
C LYS A 33 -4.84 -6.33 3.48
N ARG A 34 -5.54 -6.85 4.48
CA ARG A 34 -5.70 -8.28 4.73
C ARG A 34 -7.04 -8.74 4.18
N GLU A 35 -6.99 -9.63 3.19
CA GLU A 35 -8.14 -10.36 2.66
C GLU A 35 -7.85 -11.87 2.77
N ASP A 36 -7.88 -12.61 1.64
CA ASP A 36 -7.37 -13.99 1.58
C ASP A 36 -5.86 -14.05 1.86
N LYS A 37 -5.14 -12.98 1.52
CA LYS A 37 -3.71 -12.77 1.73
C LYS A 37 -3.48 -11.33 2.22
N LEU A 38 -2.27 -11.04 2.65
CA LEU A 38 -1.85 -9.65 2.81
C LEU A 38 -1.46 -9.10 1.45
N TYR A 39 -2.02 -7.96 1.09
CA TYR A 39 -1.68 -7.22 -0.11
C TYR A 39 -0.98 -5.91 0.28
N CYS A 40 0.04 -5.56 -0.49
CA CYS A 40 0.76 -4.30 -0.36
C CYS A 40 0.62 -3.53 -1.68
N ALA A 41 0.12 -2.30 -1.61
CA ALA A 41 0.20 -1.33 -2.71
C ALA A 41 1.15 -0.20 -2.29
N ILE A 42 2.13 0.09 -3.12
CA ILE A 42 3.10 1.16 -2.87
C ILE A 42 2.78 2.31 -3.82
N ALA A 43 2.51 3.49 -3.28
CA ALA A 43 2.21 4.68 -4.06
C ALA A 43 3.14 5.82 -3.68
N ARG A 44 3.48 6.65 -4.66
CA ARG A 44 4.13 7.94 -4.42
C ARG A 44 3.08 9.03 -4.51
N HIS A 45 3.05 9.92 -3.52
CA HIS A 45 2.17 11.08 -3.46
C HIS A 45 2.97 12.35 -3.72
N ASN A 46 2.35 13.31 -4.40
CA ASN A 46 2.90 14.64 -4.66
C ASN A 46 1.77 15.67 -4.45
N GLY A 47 1.48 15.97 -3.18
CA GLY A 47 0.32 16.78 -2.81
C GLY A 47 -0.97 15.95 -2.92
N GLU A 48 -1.92 16.45 -3.72
CA GLU A 48 -3.22 15.79 -3.95
C GLU A 48 -3.16 14.71 -5.04
N ASP A 49 -2.08 14.69 -5.82
CA ASP A 49 -1.85 13.72 -6.89
C ASP A 49 -0.89 12.61 -6.45
N GLY A 50 -0.90 11.52 -7.21
CA GLY A 50 0.05 10.44 -7.00
C GLY A 50 -0.06 9.36 -8.05
N PHE A 51 0.81 8.36 -7.93
CA PHE A 51 0.76 7.19 -8.79
C PHE A 51 1.14 5.93 -8.02
N LEU A 52 0.52 4.82 -8.42
CA LEU A 52 0.89 3.51 -7.94
C LEU A 52 2.25 3.13 -8.54
N ILE A 53 3.23 2.85 -7.68
CA ILE A 53 4.55 2.34 -8.10
C ILE A 53 4.44 0.83 -8.39
N THR A 54 3.91 0.08 -7.44
CA THR A 54 3.78 -1.38 -7.55
C THR A 54 2.77 -1.93 -6.56
N ALA A 55 2.22 -3.10 -6.86
CA ALA A 55 1.41 -3.86 -5.92
C ALA A 55 1.81 -5.33 -5.97
N TYR A 56 1.77 -6.00 -4.81
CA TYR A 56 2.12 -7.41 -4.69
C TYR A 56 1.50 -8.03 -3.43
N PRO A 57 1.25 -9.35 -3.41
CA PRO A 57 0.98 -10.06 -2.16
C PRO A 57 2.23 -10.01 -1.27
N ALA A 58 2.06 -9.70 0.00
CA ALA A 58 3.14 -9.64 0.98
C ALA A 58 2.99 -10.73 2.03
N ASP A 59 4.09 -11.19 2.60
CA ASP A 59 4.04 -12.13 3.73
C ASP A 59 3.78 -11.41 5.06
N LYS A 60 4.36 -10.22 5.20
CA LYS A 60 4.28 -9.38 6.40
C LYS A 60 4.34 -7.89 6.07
N VAL A 61 3.87 -7.08 7.01
CA VAL A 61 3.96 -5.62 6.94
C VAL A 61 5.42 -5.19 7.13
N LYS A 62 5.97 -4.38 6.20
CA LYS A 62 7.37 -3.92 6.25
C LYS A 62 7.55 -2.84 7.29
N GLU A 63 8.62 -2.88 8.09
CA GLU A 63 8.93 -1.82 9.04
C GLU A 63 9.01 -0.44 8.38
N GLY A 64 8.44 0.57 9.04
CA GLY A 64 8.37 1.95 8.53
C GLY A 64 7.68 2.85 9.56
N GLY A 65 7.54 4.14 9.23
CA GLY A 65 6.76 5.04 10.08
C GLY A 65 5.29 4.66 9.99
N ILE A 66 4.65 4.37 11.13
CA ILE A 66 3.20 4.10 11.16
C ILE A 66 2.49 5.42 10.89
N VAL A 67 1.69 5.46 9.83
CA VAL A 67 0.85 6.62 9.50
C VAL A 67 -0.54 6.41 10.08
N TRP A 68 -1.09 5.21 9.90
CA TRP A 68 -2.43 4.86 10.36
C TRP A 68 -2.62 3.34 10.46
N THR A 69 -3.51 2.92 11.36
CA THR A 69 -3.94 1.52 11.54
C THR A 69 -5.41 1.52 11.98
N LYS A 70 -6.17 0.57 11.44
CA LYS A 70 -7.56 0.31 11.80
C LYS A 70 -7.72 -0.33 13.19
#